data_AF-A0A1B6GGC6-F1
#
_entry.id   AF-A0A1B6GGC6-F1
#
_cell.length_a   1.000
_cell.length_b   1.000
_cell.length_c   1.000
_cell.angle_alpha   90.00
_cell.angle_beta   90.00
_cell.angle_gamma   90.00
#
_symmetry.space_group_name_H-M   'P 1'
#
loop_
_entity.id
_entity.type
_entity.pdbx_description
1 polymer ?
#
loop_
_entity_poly.entity_id
_entity_poly.type
_entity_poly.pdbx_seq_one_letter_code
_entity_poly.pdbx_strand_id
1 'polypeptide(L)'
;CNETFTIANREAIFSQFYKLDVNAKNALLFSSIKICPVKRMRKSAMNHKSASFKYVITCDGKQSFVCKNAFANLFCIGKKKIDLLQKSIKQGLSAPNPDQRGKHDNRPHKINDQIVDFVKQHISQFPAEESHYSRTKNINKKYLSPLLSITKMYKLYLEKCALDNVDKPFYVKECTYRNIFVSEFNLSFGYPKSDTCSTCDAGESNAEHVQNYNEAYDTLK
;
A
#
# COMPACT_ATOMS: atom_id res chain seq x y z
N CYS A 1 -19.54 33.40 -19.42
CA CYS A 1 -18.40 32.74 -18.73
C CYS A 1 -17.23 32.43 -19.67
N ASN A 2 -17.46 32.14 -20.96
CA ASN A 2 -16.36 31.80 -21.88
C ASN A 2 -15.49 33.00 -22.30
N GLU A 3 -15.92 34.23 -22.04
CA GLU A 3 -15.20 35.45 -22.43
C GLU A 3 -14.44 36.10 -21.26
N THR A 4 -14.72 35.71 -20.01
CA THR A 4 -14.10 36.34 -18.83
C THR A 4 -12.64 35.95 -18.59
N PHE A 5 -12.20 34.82 -19.15
CA PHE A 5 -10.82 34.35 -19.02
C PHE A 5 -10.29 33.98 -20.40
N THR A 6 -9.18 34.62 -20.79
CA THR A 6 -8.40 34.28 -21.98
C THR A 6 -7.81 32.87 -21.85
N ILE A 7 -7.31 32.31 -22.96
CA ILE A 7 -6.66 30.99 -22.96
C ILE A 7 -5.44 30.99 -22.03
N ALA A 8 -4.59 32.02 -22.14
CA ALA A 8 -3.43 32.19 -21.27
C ALA A 8 -3.81 32.23 -19.77
N ASN A 9 -4.90 32.92 -19.42
CA ASN A 9 -5.38 32.97 -18.03
C ASN A 9 -5.82 31.59 -17.54
N ARG A 10 -6.49 30.80 -18.38
CA ARG A 10 -6.92 29.44 -18.03
C ARG A 10 -5.72 28.53 -17.79
N GLU A 11 -4.74 28.59 -18.67
CA GLU A 11 -3.50 27.81 -18.55
C GLU A 11 -2.71 28.20 -17.30
N ALA A 12 -2.63 29.49 -16.99
CA ALA A 12 -1.97 29.99 -15.78
C ALA A 12 -2.69 29.50 -14.51
N ILE A 13 -4.02 29.63 -14.44
CA ILE A 13 -4.83 29.14 -13.31
C ILE A 13 -4.64 27.64 -13.12
N PHE A 14 -4.73 26.87 -14.20
CA PHE A 14 -4.55 25.43 -14.18
C PHE A 14 -3.14 25.05 -13.70
N SER A 15 -2.10 25.63 -14.30
CA SER A 15 -0.71 25.35 -13.97
C SER A 15 -0.40 25.67 -12.50
N GLN A 16 -0.82 26.84 -12.01
CA GLN A 16 -0.64 27.24 -10.61
C GLN A 16 -1.39 26.29 -9.66
N PHE A 17 -2.63 25.93 -9.99
CA PHE A 17 -3.42 25.01 -9.16
C PHE A 17 -2.78 23.63 -9.07
N TYR A 18 -2.28 23.08 -10.19
CA TYR A 18 -1.74 21.71 -10.20
C TYR A 18 -0.35 21.58 -9.57
N LYS A 19 0.40 22.68 -9.45
CA LYS A 19 1.65 22.74 -8.66
C LYS A 19 1.45 22.55 -7.16
N LEU A 20 0.24 22.81 -6.64
CA LEU A 20 -0.07 22.69 -5.21
C LEU A 20 -0.21 21.22 -4.76
N ASP A 21 0.06 20.96 -3.48
CA ASP A 21 -0.28 19.69 -2.86
C ASP A 21 -1.81 19.54 -2.68
N VAL A 22 -2.26 18.35 -2.28
CA VAL A 22 -3.69 18.03 -2.21
C VAL A 22 -4.43 18.89 -1.18
N ASN A 23 -3.81 19.17 -0.04
CA ASN A 23 -4.43 19.98 1.01
C ASN A 23 -4.49 21.45 0.58
N ALA A 24 -3.41 21.98 0.00
CA ALA A 24 -3.42 23.35 -0.53
C ALA A 24 -4.46 23.52 -1.66
N LYS A 25 -4.60 22.53 -2.56
CA LYS A 25 -5.68 22.51 -3.57
C LYS A 25 -7.05 22.60 -2.92
N ASN A 26 -7.31 21.79 -1.90
CA ASN A 26 -8.60 21.80 -1.19
C ASN A 26 -8.84 23.14 -0.48
N ALA A 27 -7.82 23.72 0.16
CA ALA A 27 -7.90 24.99 0.85
C ALA A 27 -8.22 26.15 -0.10
N LEU A 28 -7.56 26.19 -1.27
CA LEU A 28 -7.86 27.16 -2.31
C LEU A 28 -9.32 27.04 -2.76
N LEU A 29 -9.75 25.83 -3.16
CA LEU A 29 -11.12 25.62 -3.62
C LEU A 29 -12.16 25.98 -2.55
N PHE A 30 -11.90 25.62 -1.28
CA PHE A 30 -12.78 25.92 -0.16
C PHE A 30 -12.94 27.43 0.05
N SER A 31 -11.82 28.16 0.08
CA SER A 31 -11.83 29.62 0.27
C SER A 31 -12.48 30.38 -0.90
N SER A 32 -12.39 29.82 -2.11
CA SER A 32 -13.03 30.32 -3.34
C SER A 32 -14.55 30.11 -3.41
N ILE A 33 -15.14 29.28 -2.53
CA ILE A 33 -16.59 29.05 -2.50
C ILE A 33 -17.23 29.95 -1.43
N LYS A 34 -18.16 30.81 -1.84
CA LYS A 34 -18.90 31.70 -0.95
C LYS A 34 -20.36 31.28 -0.83
N ILE A 35 -20.80 31.00 0.39
CA ILE A 35 -22.21 30.75 0.70
C ILE A 35 -22.99 32.07 0.69
N CYS A 36 -24.21 32.06 0.16
CA CYS A 36 -25.08 33.22 0.08
C CYS A 36 -26.53 32.80 0.42
N PRO A 37 -27.32 33.70 1.04
CA PRO A 37 -28.74 33.44 1.28
C PRO A 37 -29.49 33.28 -0.04
N VAL A 38 -30.54 32.47 -0.01
CA VAL A 38 -31.36 32.21 -1.21
C VAL A 38 -32.27 33.40 -1.47
N LYS A 39 -32.03 34.10 -2.58
CA LYS A 39 -32.77 35.34 -2.94
C LYS A 39 -34.24 35.11 -3.34
N ARG A 40 -34.59 33.93 -3.86
CA ARG A 40 -35.95 33.61 -4.33
C ARG A 40 -36.32 32.18 -3.93
N MET A 41 -37.44 32.05 -3.23
CA MET A 41 -38.07 30.77 -2.90
C MET A 41 -39.30 30.55 -3.80
N ARG A 42 -39.43 29.35 -4.37
CA ARG A 42 -40.60 28.99 -5.22
C ARG A 42 -41.74 28.53 -4.32
N LYS A 43 -42.87 29.23 -4.32
CA LYS A 43 -44.00 28.96 -3.41
C LYS A 43 -44.53 27.50 -3.42
N SER A 44 -44.38 26.78 -4.52
CA SER A 44 -44.87 25.40 -4.70
C SER A 44 -43.81 24.31 -4.53
N ALA A 45 -42.57 24.65 -4.16
CA ALA A 45 -41.51 23.65 -4.06
C ALA A 45 -41.56 22.92 -2.72
N MET A 46 -41.72 21.60 -2.77
CA MET A 46 -41.71 20.73 -1.58
C MET A 46 -40.33 20.68 -0.90
N ASN A 47 -39.25 20.95 -1.65
CA ASN A 47 -37.89 21.04 -1.14
C ASN A 47 -37.24 22.34 -1.60
N HIS A 48 -36.81 23.16 -0.64
CA HIS A 48 -36.07 24.38 -0.92
C HIS A 48 -34.57 24.18 -0.78
N LYS A 49 -33.79 24.88 -1.60
CA LYS A 49 -32.36 25.02 -1.35
C LYS A 49 -32.18 25.82 -0.06
N SER A 50 -31.46 25.27 0.90
CA SER A 50 -31.11 25.98 2.14
C SER A 50 -30.09 27.11 1.94
N ALA A 51 -29.28 27.01 0.88
CA ALA A 51 -28.25 28.00 0.55
C ALA A 51 -27.95 28.02 -0.96
N SER A 52 -27.49 29.18 -1.44
CA SER A 52 -26.84 29.33 -2.74
C SER A 52 -25.33 29.50 -2.57
N PHE A 53 -24.59 29.24 -3.65
CA PHE A 53 -23.14 29.39 -3.67
C PHE A 53 -22.69 30.23 -4.85
N LYS A 54 -21.71 31.09 -4.60
CA LYS A 54 -20.94 31.81 -5.62
C LYS A 54 -19.51 31.29 -5.59
N TYR A 55 -18.87 31.31 -6.76
CA TYR A 55 -17.50 30.83 -6.92
C TYR A 55 -16.63 31.99 -7.37
N VAL A 56 -15.51 32.17 -6.68
CA VAL A 56 -14.57 33.25 -6.93
C VAL A 56 -13.28 32.66 -7.50
N ILE A 57 -12.83 33.24 -8.60
CA ILE A 57 -11.54 32.96 -9.21
C ILE A 57 -10.70 34.22 -9.12
N THR A 58 -9.48 34.10 -8.59
CA THR A 58 -8.49 35.18 -8.59
C THR A 58 -7.56 34.97 -9.78
N CYS A 59 -7.45 35.97 -10.65
CA CYS A 59 -6.53 35.99 -11.79
C CYS A 59 -5.96 37.41 -11.91
N ASP A 60 -4.65 37.56 -12.06
CA ASP A 60 -3.98 38.86 -12.20
C ASP A 60 -4.35 39.87 -11.10
N GLY A 61 -4.46 39.39 -9.85
CA GLY A 61 -4.86 40.20 -8.70
C GLY A 61 -6.35 40.58 -8.65
N LYS A 62 -7.15 40.19 -9.65
CA LYS A 62 -8.58 40.51 -9.75
C LYS A 62 -9.44 39.29 -9.40
N GLN A 63 -10.47 39.51 -8.59
CA GLN A 63 -11.46 38.49 -8.27
C GLN A 63 -12.65 38.57 -9.22
N SER A 64 -13.01 37.45 -9.84
CA SER A 64 -14.15 37.32 -10.75
C SER A 64 -15.10 36.23 -10.28
N PHE A 65 -16.40 36.51 -10.36
CA PHE A 65 -17.44 35.53 -10.04
C PHE A 65 -17.73 34.63 -11.24
N VAL A 66 -17.82 33.33 -11.01
CA VAL A 66 -18.11 32.33 -12.04
C VAL A 66 -19.24 31.39 -11.61
N CYS A 67 -19.83 30.67 -12.57
CA CYS A 67 -20.77 29.60 -12.27
C CYS A 67 -20.04 28.31 -11.86
N LYS A 68 -20.78 27.33 -11.28
CA LYS A 68 -20.22 26.04 -10.86
C LYS A 68 -19.50 25.30 -12.00
N ASN A 69 -20.08 25.34 -13.20
CA ASN A 69 -19.52 24.64 -14.36
C ASN A 69 -18.19 25.27 -14.79
N ALA A 70 -18.13 26.60 -14.85
CA ALA A 70 -16.89 27.31 -15.16
C ALA A 70 -15.81 27.04 -14.10
N PHE A 71 -16.18 27.07 -12.82
CA PHE A 71 -15.26 26.72 -11.73
C PHE A 71 -14.68 25.31 -11.84
N ALA A 72 -15.55 24.32 -12.13
CA ALA A 72 -15.14 22.94 -12.36
C ALA A 72 -14.18 22.82 -13.55
N ASN A 73 -14.47 23.52 -14.66
CA ASN A 73 -13.66 23.45 -15.87
C ASN A 73 -12.32 24.17 -15.71
N LEU A 74 -12.28 25.35 -15.06
CA LEU A 74 -11.05 26.11 -14.85
C LEU A 74 -10.01 25.36 -14.01
N PHE A 75 -10.47 24.61 -13.00
CA PHE A 75 -9.60 23.78 -12.17
C PHE A 75 -9.53 22.31 -12.62
N CYS A 76 -10.21 21.94 -13.71
CA CYS A 76 -10.35 20.56 -14.18
C CYS A 76 -10.76 19.55 -13.08
N ILE A 77 -11.72 19.94 -12.23
CA ILE A 77 -12.23 19.11 -11.13
C ILE A 77 -13.66 18.63 -11.40
N GLY A 78 -13.98 17.43 -10.92
CA GLY A 78 -15.35 16.92 -10.95
C GLY A 78 -16.30 17.72 -10.06
N LYS A 79 -17.54 17.93 -10.52
CA LYS A 79 -18.58 18.67 -9.76
C LYS A 79 -18.84 18.09 -8.37
N LYS A 80 -18.70 16.76 -8.20
CA LYS A 80 -18.82 16.07 -6.91
C LYS A 80 -17.85 16.63 -5.86
N LYS A 81 -16.62 16.99 -6.25
CA LYS A 81 -15.64 17.59 -5.33
C LYS A 81 -16.13 18.94 -4.81
N ILE A 82 -16.72 19.75 -5.68
CA ILE A 82 -17.33 21.03 -5.30
C ILE A 82 -18.50 20.81 -4.34
N ASP A 83 -19.35 19.80 -4.60
CA ASP A 83 -20.48 19.47 -3.73
C ASP A 83 -20.05 19.04 -2.31
N LEU A 84 -18.95 18.29 -2.20
CA LEU A 84 -18.38 17.92 -0.89
C LEU A 84 -17.92 19.16 -0.12
N LEU A 85 -17.20 20.08 -0.78
CA LEU A 85 -16.76 21.33 -0.14
C LEU A 85 -17.96 22.19 0.28
N GLN A 86 -19.01 22.27 -0.55
CA GLN A 86 -20.26 22.95 -0.20
C GLN A 86 -20.94 22.36 1.02
N LYS A 87 -20.93 21.03 1.16
CA LYS A 87 -21.47 20.35 2.33
C LYS A 87 -20.70 20.74 3.59
N SER A 88 -19.37 20.72 3.53
CA SER A 88 -18.52 21.16 4.64
C SER A 88 -18.76 22.62 5.03
N ILE A 89 -18.86 23.53 4.04
CA ILE A 89 -19.16 24.95 4.28
C ILE A 89 -20.54 25.12 4.94
N LYS A 90 -21.55 24.37 4.48
CA LYS A 90 -22.90 24.37 5.08
C LYS A 90 -22.93 23.87 6.51
N GLN A 91 -22.02 22.98 6.87
CA GLN A 91 -21.84 22.48 8.24
C GLN A 91 -21.10 23.48 9.14
N GLY A 92 -20.70 24.65 8.62
CA GLY A 92 -20.03 25.69 9.40
C GLY A 92 -18.53 25.49 9.55
N LEU A 93 -17.91 24.58 8.79
CA LEU A 93 -16.46 24.44 8.81
C LEU A 93 -15.79 25.70 8.28
N SER A 94 -14.66 26.08 8.87
CA SER A 94 -13.84 27.23 8.43
C SER A 94 -12.72 26.83 7.47
N ALA A 95 -12.43 25.53 7.35
CA ALA A 95 -11.40 24.96 6.50
C ALA A 95 -11.86 23.59 5.96
N PRO A 96 -11.32 23.11 4.82
CA PRO A 96 -11.60 21.76 4.36
C PRO A 96 -10.94 20.73 5.28
N ASN A 97 -11.51 19.53 5.33
CA ASN A 97 -10.88 18.42 6.03
C ASN A 97 -9.54 18.06 5.37
N PRO A 98 -8.50 17.74 6.17
CA PRO A 98 -7.21 17.30 5.64
C PRO A 98 -7.34 15.96 4.91
N ASP A 99 -6.42 15.71 3.98
CA ASP A 99 -6.32 14.43 3.28
C ASP A 99 -5.96 13.29 4.27
N GLN A 100 -6.82 12.27 4.33
CA GLN A 100 -6.69 11.11 5.20
C GLN A 100 -6.38 9.83 4.43
N ARG A 101 -6.00 9.93 3.14
CA ARG A 101 -5.57 8.76 2.37
C ARG A 101 -4.38 8.08 3.05
N GLY A 102 -4.44 6.74 3.13
CA GLY A 102 -3.40 5.93 3.78
C GLY A 102 -3.37 5.98 5.32
N LYS A 103 -4.22 6.81 5.95
CA LYS A 103 -4.28 6.98 7.42
C LYS A 103 -5.50 6.27 7.99
N HIS A 104 -5.58 4.96 7.81
CA HIS A 104 -6.65 4.16 8.40
C HIS A 104 -6.16 3.49 9.68
N ASP A 105 -6.75 3.86 10.80
CA ASP A 105 -6.49 3.21 12.10
C ASP A 105 -7.34 1.95 12.27
N ASN A 106 -8.50 1.90 11.61
CA ASN A 106 -9.35 0.72 11.63
C ASN A 106 -8.82 -0.34 10.65
N ARG A 107 -8.17 -1.37 11.18
CA ARG A 107 -7.78 -2.58 10.45
C ARG A 107 -8.53 -3.78 11.04
N PRO A 108 -9.85 -3.91 10.78
CA PRO A 108 -10.69 -4.91 11.45
C PRO A 108 -10.31 -6.35 11.08
N HIS A 109 -9.57 -6.52 9.98
CA HIS A 109 -9.05 -7.81 9.52
C HIS A 109 -7.55 -7.98 9.80
N LYS A 110 -6.93 -7.11 10.62
CA LYS A 110 -5.57 -7.35 11.09
C LYS A 110 -5.58 -8.61 11.95
N ILE A 111 -4.74 -9.57 11.59
CA ILE A 111 -4.55 -10.78 12.40
C ILE A 111 -3.89 -10.36 13.72
N ASN A 112 -4.34 -10.95 14.82
CA ASN A 112 -3.75 -10.71 16.13
C ASN A 112 -2.25 -11.07 16.08
N ASP A 113 -1.40 -10.18 16.62
CA ASP A 113 0.05 -10.34 16.61
C ASP A 113 0.46 -11.67 17.30
N GLN A 114 -0.28 -12.12 18.33
CA GLN A 114 -0.06 -13.43 18.97
C GLN A 114 -0.21 -14.62 18.02
N ILE A 115 -1.17 -14.55 17.09
CA ILE A 115 -1.39 -15.61 16.10
C ILE A 115 -0.26 -15.58 15.06
N VAL A 116 0.19 -14.38 14.67
CA VAL A 116 1.33 -14.23 13.76
C VAL A 116 2.59 -14.82 14.39
N ASP A 117 2.84 -14.54 15.65
CA ASP A 117 4.00 -15.07 16.39
C ASP A 117 3.95 -16.59 16.54
N PHE A 118 2.77 -17.16 16.80
CA PHE A 118 2.60 -18.61 16.84
C PHE A 118 2.93 -19.29 15.49
N VAL A 119 2.48 -18.69 14.38
CA VAL A 119 2.84 -19.18 13.03
C VAL A 119 4.36 -19.05 12.78
N LYS A 120 4.97 -17.93 13.16
CA LYS A 120 6.42 -17.70 13.05
C LYS A 120 7.22 -18.73 13.84
N GLN A 121 6.79 -19.04 15.07
CA GLN A 121 7.42 -20.04 15.91
C GLN A 121 7.38 -21.42 15.24
N HIS A 122 6.22 -21.82 14.70
CA HIS A 122 6.12 -23.09 13.97
C HIS A 122 7.01 -23.13 12.72
N ILE A 123 7.07 -22.06 11.92
CA ILE A 123 7.97 -22.01 10.75
C ILE A 123 9.45 -22.12 11.17
N SER A 124 9.82 -21.52 12.30
CA SER A 124 11.20 -21.52 12.81
C SER A 124 11.65 -22.87 13.37
N GLN A 125 10.74 -23.82 13.59
CA GLN A 125 11.07 -25.17 14.07
C GLN A 125 11.67 -26.06 12.98
N PHE A 126 11.52 -25.70 11.71
CA PHE A 126 12.08 -26.50 10.62
C PHE A 126 13.58 -26.22 10.46
N PRO A 127 14.43 -27.26 10.36
CA PRO A 127 15.84 -27.08 10.12
C PRO A 127 16.07 -26.42 8.76
N ALA A 128 16.89 -25.37 8.75
CA ALA A 128 17.24 -24.63 7.55
C ALA A 128 18.75 -24.47 7.45
N GLU A 129 19.32 -24.81 6.30
CA GLU A 129 20.74 -24.76 6.04
C GLU A 129 21.14 -23.44 5.38
N GLU A 130 22.30 -22.91 5.75
CA GLU A 130 22.88 -21.73 5.11
C GLU A 130 23.79 -22.16 3.96
N SER A 131 23.74 -21.44 2.84
CA SER A 131 24.68 -21.66 1.75
C SER A 131 26.08 -21.17 2.13
N HIS A 132 27.02 -22.10 2.27
CA HIS A 132 28.41 -21.81 2.65
C HIS A 132 29.14 -20.96 1.60
N TYR A 133 28.91 -21.23 0.31
CA TYR A 133 29.63 -20.62 -0.81
C TYR A 133 29.01 -19.29 -1.32
N SER A 134 27.74 -19.03 -1.03
CA SER A 134 27.02 -17.85 -1.55
C SER A 134 26.99 -16.64 -0.60
N ARG A 135 27.86 -16.64 0.42
CA ARG A 135 27.88 -15.62 1.50
C ARG A 135 28.07 -14.19 0.97
N THR A 136 28.72 -14.00 -0.18
CA THR A 136 28.93 -12.67 -0.79
C THR A 136 27.70 -12.11 -1.51
N LYS A 137 26.75 -12.95 -1.94
CA LYS A 137 25.59 -12.52 -2.76
C LYS A 137 24.23 -12.66 -2.06
N ASN A 138 24.08 -13.57 -1.08
CA ASN A 138 22.80 -13.81 -0.38
C ASN A 138 23.03 -14.18 1.10
N ILE A 139 23.63 -13.27 1.86
CA ILE A 139 24.15 -13.55 3.22
C ILE A 139 23.11 -14.06 4.24
N ASN A 140 21.83 -13.72 4.06
CA ASN A 140 20.75 -14.07 4.99
C ASN A 140 19.79 -15.14 4.44
N LYS A 141 20.12 -15.80 3.33
CA LYS A 141 19.23 -16.79 2.71
C LYS A 141 19.46 -18.18 3.28
N LYS A 142 18.39 -18.81 3.75
CA LYS A 142 18.42 -20.18 4.29
C LYS A 142 17.56 -21.12 3.45
N TYR A 143 17.94 -22.39 3.46
CA TYR A 143 17.36 -23.43 2.63
C TYR A 143 16.72 -24.52 3.48
N LEU A 144 15.42 -24.70 3.33
CA LEU A 144 14.66 -25.82 3.88
C LEU A 144 14.82 -27.04 2.98
N SER A 145 14.65 -28.22 3.58
CA SER A 145 14.68 -29.51 2.87
C SER A 145 13.87 -29.46 1.56
N PRO A 146 14.39 -30.00 0.44
CA PRO A 146 13.65 -30.09 -0.83
C PRO A 146 12.39 -30.94 -0.75
N LEU A 147 12.29 -31.81 0.27
CA LEU A 147 11.11 -32.64 0.50
C LEU A 147 9.97 -31.86 1.17
N LEU A 148 10.26 -30.68 1.71
CA LEU A 148 9.27 -29.78 2.29
C LEU A 148 8.65 -28.88 1.21
N SER A 149 7.44 -28.42 1.49
CA SER A 149 6.78 -27.36 0.74
C SER A 149 5.92 -26.56 1.70
N ILE A 150 5.55 -25.33 1.33
CA ILE A 150 4.67 -24.49 2.16
C ILE A 150 3.37 -25.24 2.50
N THR A 151 2.79 -25.96 1.54
CA THR A 151 1.56 -26.75 1.75
C THR A 151 1.79 -27.91 2.72
N LYS A 152 2.94 -28.59 2.68
CA LYS A 152 3.29 -29.63 3.67
C LYS A 152 3.49 -29.04 5.05
N MET A 153 4.25 -27.95 5.16
CA MET A 153 4.47 -27.23 6.42
C MET A 153 3.15 -26.73 7.02
N TYR A 154 2.21 -26.27 6.19
CA TYR A 154 0.89 -25.86 6.64
C TYR A 154 0.05 -27.04 7.17
N LYS A 155 0.15 -28.24 6.58
CA LYS A 155 -0.49 -29.44 7.14
C LYS A 155 0.07 -29.78 8.52
N LEU A 156 1.40 -29.77 8.67
CA LEU A 156 2.07 -29.97 9.95
C LEU A 156 1.68 -28.90 10.99
N TYR A 157 1.45 -27.66 10.54
CA TYR A 157 0.94 -26.60 11.39
C TYR A 157 -0.45 -26.93 11.95
N LEU A 158 -1.37 -27.42 11.12
CA LEU A 158 -2.70 -27.82 11.58
C LEU A 158 -2.64 -29.01 12.55
N GLU A 159 -1.74 -29.95 12.31
CA GLU A 159 -1.48 -31.06 13.24
C GLU A 159 -0.95 -30.54 14.59
N LYS A 160 0.00 -29.60 14.58
CA LYS A 160 0.49 -28.94 15.80
C LYS A 160 -0.62 -28.20 16.54
N CYS A 161 -1.49 -27.46 15.83
CA CYS A 161 -2.64 -26.79 16.45
C CYS A 161 -3.57 -27.79 17.15
N ALA A 162 -3.81 -28.96 16.52
CA ALA A 162 -4.63 -30.01 17.11
C ALA A 162 -3.97 -30.65 18.34
N LEU A 163 -2.65 -30.89 18.29
CA LEU A 163 -1.86 -31.44 19.40
C LEU A 163 -1.77 -30.49 20.60
N ASP A 164 -1.52 -29.21 20.35
CA ASP A 164 -1.41 -28.17 21.38
C ASP A 164 -2.79 -27.70 21.88
N ASN A 165 -3.88 -28.24 21.31
CA ASN A 165 -5.28 -27.93 21.63
C ASN A 165 -5.58 -26.42 21.69
N VAL A 166 -5.09 -25.68 20.69
CA VAL A 166 -5.22 -24.22 20.63
C VAL A 166 -6.61 -23.77 20.19
N ASP A 167 -6.98 -22.54 20.54
CA ASP A 167 -8.27 -21.97 20.17
C ASP A 167 -8.45 -21.81 18.66
N LYS A 168 -9.72 -21.77 18.21
CA LYS A 168 -10.12 -21.59 16.81
C LYS A 168 -9.40 -20.44 16.06
N PRO A 169 -9.10 -19.26 16.65
CA PRO A 169 -8.41 -18.18 15.95
C PRO A 169 -7.00 -18.56 15.46
N PHE A 170 -6.33 -19.51 16.11
CA PHE A 170 -5.00 -19.98 15.69
C PHE A 170 -5.08 -20.87 14.43
N TYR A 171 -6.25 -21.37 14.06
CA TYR A 171 -6.45 -22.07 12.78
C TYR A 171 -6.54 -21.07 11.62
N VAL A 172 -5.38 -20.51 11.24
CA VAL A 172 -5.26 -19.59 10.10
C VAL A 172 -5.43 -20.32 8.77
N LYS A 173 -5.85 -19.59 7.73
CA LYS A 173 -5.91 -20.11 6.36
C LYS A 173 -4.50 -20.30 5.79
N GLU A 174 -4.34 -21.24 4.84
CA GLU A 174 -3.06 -21.46 4.15
C GLU A 174 -2.51 -20.17 3.51
N CYS A 175 -3.37 -19.32 2.94
CA CYS A 175 -2.92 -18.06 2.35
C CYS A 175 -2.27 -17.12 3.37
N THR A 176 -2.81 -17.05 4.60
CA THR A 176 -2.23 -16.29 5.70
C THR A 176 -0.87 -16.86 6.10
N TYR A 177 -0.80 -18.18 6.29
CA TYR A 177 0.44 -18.88 6.63
C TYR A 177 1.53 -18.62 5.57
N ARG A 178 1.16 -18.76 4.29
CA ARG A 178 2.05 -18.48 3.15
C ARG A 178 2.52 -17.03 3.12
N ASN A 179 1.62 -16.08 3.39
CA ASN A 179 1.99 -14.67 3.42
C ASN A 179 3.02 -14.41 4.52
N ILE A 180 2.82 -14.95 5.72
CA ILE A 180 3.79 -14.85 6.83
C ILE A 180 5.12 -15.48 6.44
N PHE A 181 5.10 -16.67 5.81
CA PHE A 181 6.32 -17.32 5.33
C PHE A 181 7.10 -16.44 4.35
N VAL A 182 6.42 -15.83 3.36
CA VAL A 182 7.07 -15.04 2.30
C VAL A 182 7.49 -13.64 2.77
N SER A 183 6.72 -12.99 3.65
CA SER A 183 7.01 -11.62 4.10
C SER A 183 8.02 -11.57 5.26
N GLU A 184 8.00 -12.57 6.14
CA GLU A 184 8.78 -12.54 7.38
C GLU A 184 10.06 -13.38 7.30
N PHE A 185 10.16 -14.31 6.33
CA PHE A 185 11.30 -15.22 6.22
C PHE A 185 11.96 -15.14 4.84
N ASN A 186 13.30 -15.14 4.84
CA ASN A 186 14.12 -15.32 3.64
C ASN A 186 14.50 -16.80 3.45
N LEU A 187 13.48 -17.67 3.44
CA LEU A 187 13.63 -19.12 3.29
C LEU A 187 13.34 -19.56 1.85
N SER A 188 14.02 -20.61 1.39
CA SER A 188 13.72 -21.28 0.12
C SER A 188 13.80 -22.79 0.27
N PHE A 189 13.17 -23.54 -0.61
CA PHE A 189 13.25 -25.00 -0.62
C PHE A 189 14.38 -25.44 -1.55
N GLY A 190 15.13 -26.46 -1.15
CA GLY A 190 16.23 -27.01 -1.95
C GLY A 190 17.48 -27.25 -1.15
N TYR A 191 18.49 -27.80 -1.80
CA TYR A 191 19.83 -27.81 -1.23
C TYR A 191 20.49 -26.44 -1.41
N PRO A 192 21.27 -25.97 -0.44
CA PRO A 192 22.17 -24.86 -0.69
C PRO A 192 23.04 -25.19 -1.90
N LYS A 193 23.29 -24.21 -2.77
CA LYS A 193 24.26 -24.41 -3.85
C LYS A 193 25.64 -24.60 -3.21
N SER A 194 26.15 -25.82 -3.25
CA SER A 194 27.57 -26.11 -3.09
C SER A 194 28.25 -25.76 -4.41
N ASP A 195 29.32 -24.97 -4.37
CA ASP A 195 30.17 -24.80 -5.55
C ASP A 195 30.80 -26.16 -5.84
N THR A 196 30.25 -26.87 -6.80
CA THR A 196 30.94 -27.97 -7.47
C THR A 196 32.06 -27.33 -8.31
N CYS A 197 33.26 -27.89 -8.23
CA CYS A 197 34.34 -27.40 -9.09
C CYS A 197 34.02 -27.77 -10.56
N SER A 198 34.65 -27.10 -11.51
CA SER A 198 34.45 -27.34 -12.94
C SER A 198 34.68 -28.81 -13.34
N THR A 199 35.57 -29.52 -12.63
CA THR A 199 35.84 -30.94 -12.85
C THR A 199 34.68 -31.83 -12.38
N CYS A 200 34.03 -31.49 -11.27
CA CYS A 200 32.80 -32.17 -10.81
C CYS A 200 31.64 -31.94 -11.78
N ASP A 201 31.48 -30.71 -12.26
CA ASP A 201 30.40 -30.35 -13.20
C ASP A 201 30.56 -31.01 -14.57
N ALA A 202 31.81 -31.27 -14.99
CA ALA A 202 32.12 -31.96 -16.24
C ALA A 202 31.92 -33.49 -16.17
N GLY A 203 31.67 -34.06 -14.98
CA GLY A 203 31.54 -35.51 -14.79
C GLY A 203 32.88 -36.27 -14.85
N GLU A 204 34.01 -35.56 -14.77
CA GLU A 204 35.38 -36.10 -14.86
C GLU A 204 36.00 -36.32 -13.46
N SER A 205 35.16 -36.53 -12.45
CA SER A 205 35.60 -36.70 -11.07
C SER A 205 36.24 -38.08 -10.86
N ASN A 206 37.56 -38.10 -10.65
CA ASN A 206 38.33 -39.30 -10.32
C ASN A 206 38.42 -39.53 -8.79
N ALA A 207 38.84 -40.72 -8.36
CA ALA A 207 38.93 -41.09 -6.94
C ALA A 207 39.81 -40.13 -6.11
N GLU A 208 40.95 -39.70 -6.66
CA GLU A 208 41.84 -38.72 -6.02
C GLU A 208 41.18 -37.33 -5.90
N HIS A 209 40.35 -36.94 -6.87
CA HIS A 209 39.63 -35.67 -6.86
C HIS A 209 38.60 -35.63 -5.71
N VAL A 210 37.86 -36.72 -5.53
CA VAL A 210 36.89 -36.89 -4.45
C VAL A 210 37.59 -36.90 -3.09
N GLN A 211 38.73 -37.58 -2.99
CA GLN A 211 39.51 -37.67 -1.76
C GLN A 211 40.08 -36.30 -1.35
N ASN A 212 40.69 -35.56 -2.29
CA ASN A 212 41.20 -34.22 -2.03
C ASN A 212 40.10 -33.23 -1.62
N TYR A 213 38.90 -33.35 -2.20
CA TYR A 213 37.74 -32.54 -1.79
C TYR A 213 37.30 -32.84 -0.36
N ASN A 214 37.20 -34.12 0.02
CA ASN A 214 36.80 -34.52 1.36
C ASN A 214 37.86 -34.13 2.42
N GLU A 215 39.14 -34.28 2.10
CA GLU A 215 40.25 -33.86 2.98
C GLU A 215 40.26 -32.34 3.18
N ALA A 216 40.06 -31.56 2.11
CA ALA A 216 39.91 -30.11 2.21
C ALA A 216 38.66 -29.72 3.04
N TYR A 217 37.56 -30.47 2.92
CA TYR A 217 36.34 -30.26 3.70
C TYR A 217 36.56 -30.52 5.20
N ASP A 218 37.26 -31.60 5.57
CA ASP A 218 37.52 -31.95 6.97
C ASP A 218 38.49 -30.96 7.66
N THR A 219 39.39 -30.33 6.91
CA THR A 219 40.30 -29.29 7.45
C THR A 219 39.63 -27.94 7.72
N LEU A 220 38.44 -27.69 7.18
CA LEU A 220 37.68 -26.45 7.36
C LEU A 220 36.65 -26.53 8.51
N LYS A 221 36.57 -27.68 9.18
CA LYS A 221 35.68 -27.95 10.31
C LYS A 221 36.38 -27.72 11.65
#